data_AF-A0A3P6E367-F1
#
_entry.id   AF-A0A3P6E367-F1
#
_cell.length_a   1.000
_cell.length_b   1.000
_cell.length_c   1.000
_cell.angle_alpha   90.00
_cell.angle_beta   90.00
_cell.angle_gamma   90.00
#
_symmetry.space_group_name_H-M   'P 1'
#
loop_
_entity.id
_entity.type
_entity.pdbx_description
1 polymer ?
#
loop_
_entity_poly.entity_id
_entity_poly.type
_entity_poly.pdbx_seq_one_letter_code
_entity_poly.pdbx_strand_id
1 'polypeptide(L)'
;MFAAGEEPIGERVNSYHKLKRTELLIDALEPEELEFLRNSTFGKILAIEENPPFSGAFGKYVVVRLLKVNKKYEVWFIFPGSPVRMSLREFAIVTG
;
A
#
# COMPACT_ATOMS: atom_id res chain seq x y z
N MET A 1 -3.52 -6.25 17.28
CA MET A 1 -4.90 -5.76 17.07
C MET A 1 -5.28 -5.03 18.34
N PHE A 2 -5.77 -3.80 18.23
CA PHE A 2 -5.94 -2.89 19.37
C PHE A 2 -7.43 -2.73 19.70
N ALA A 3 -7.73 -2.43 20.96
CA ALA A 3 -9.06 -1.97 21.33
C ALA A 3 -9.26 -0.54 20.82
N ALA A 4 -10.53 -0.13 20.65
CA ALA A 4 -10.85 1.23 20.26
C ALA A 4 -10.31 2.23 21.30
N GLY A 5 -9.45 3.16 20.87
CA GLY A 5 -8.79 4.13 21.74
C GLY A 5 -7.41 3.70 22.28
N GLU A 6 -6.96 2.48 21.99
CA GLU A 6 -5.63 1.96 22.35
C GLU A 6 -4.70 1.82 21.14
N GLU A 7 -5.04 2.43 20.00
CA GLU A 7 -4.25 2.36 18.78
C GLU A 7 -2.96 3.17 18.89
N PRO A 8 -1.86 2.76 18.23
CA PRO A 8 -0.59 3.47 18.30
C PRO A 8 -0.72 4.91 17.75
N ILE A 9 -0.55 5.89 18.66
CA ILE A 9 -0.50 7.32 18.36
C ILE A 9 0.95 7.65 17.98
N GLY A 10 1.24 7.93 16.71
CA GLY A 10 2.59 8.42 16.35
C GLY A 10 2.92 8.44 14.87
N GLU A 11 2.55 7.42 14.10
CA GLU A 11 2.89 7.40 12.67
C GLU A 11 1.74 7.98 11.82
N ARG A 12 1.90 9.20 11.28
CA ARG A 12 1.07 9.62 10.15
C ARG A 12 1.47 8.79 8.93
N VAL A 13 0.50 8.22 8.21
CA VAL A 13 0.77 7.55 6.93
C VAL A 13 1.15 8.61 5.93
N ASN A 14 2.34 8.49 5.37
CA ASN A 14 2.51 8.94 4.00
C ASN A 14 1.93 7.85 3.11
N SER A 15 0.71 8.07 2.60
CA SER A 15 0.02 7.17 1.67
C SER A 15 0.85 6.90 0.41
N TYR A 16 1.74 7.85 0.09
CA TYR A 16 2.73 7.74 -0.96
C TYR A 16 3.90 6.88 -0.48
N HIS A 17 3.86 5.60 -0.83
CA HIS A 17 5.09 4.83 -0.98
C HIS A 17 5.80 5.38 -2.22
N LYS A 18 6.52 6.50 -2.09
CA LYS A 18 7.50 6.86 -3.10
C LYS A 18 8.59 5.81 -3.00
N LEU A 19 8.66 4.92 -3.97
CA LEU A 19 9.81 4.04 -4.18
C LEU A 19 10.95 4.94 -4.69
N LYS A 20 11.44 5.82 -3.82
CA LYS A 20 12.50 6.80 -4.13
C LYS A 20 13.73 6.16 -4.77
N ARG A 21 13.93 4.85 -4.56
CA ARG A 21 15.06 4.10 -5.10
C ARG A 21 14.89 3.74 -6.57
N THR A 22 13.67 3.41 -7.02
CA THR A 22 13.44 3.10 -8.44
C THR A 22 13.39 4.39 -9.25
N GLU A 23 12.80 5.46 -8.72
CA GLU A 23 12.85 6.81 -9.31
C GLU A 23 14.31 7.23 -9.57
N LEU A 24 15.17 7.17 -8.54
CA LEU A 24 16.60 7.49 -8.67
C LEU A 24 17.36 6.59 -9.65
N LEU A 25 16.91 5.34 -9.80
CA LEU A 25 17.51 4.40 -10.75
C LEU A 25 17.10 4.73 -12.19
N ILE A 26 15.83 5.11 -12.41
CA ILE A 26 15.34 5.56 -13.73
C ILE A 26 16.05 6.85 -14.13
N ASP A 27 16.21 7.81 -13.22
CA ASP A 27 16.88 9.09 -13.48
C ASP A 27 18.38 8.94 -13.82
N ALA A 28 19.00 7.82 -13.44
CA ALA A 28 20.42 7.54 -13.65
C ALA A 28 20.72 6.76 -14.93
N LEU A 29 19.69 6.30 -15.66
CA LEU A 29 19.84 5.46 -16.85
C LEU A 29 19.68 6.27 -18.14
N GLU A 30 20.49 5.94 -19.14
CA GLU A 30 20.30 6.46 -20.49
C GLU A 30 19.04 5.85 -21.15
N PRO A 31 18.43 6.52 -22.15
CA PRO A 31 17.19 6.07 -22.78
C PRO A 31 17.26 4.62 -23.30
N GLU A 32 18.40 4.23 -23.89
CA GLU A 32 18.61 2.89 -24.43
C GLU A 32 18.71 1.83 -23.32
N GLU A 33 19.30 2.19 -22.18
CA GLU A 33 19.42 1.30 -21.01
C GLU A 33 18.06 1.11 -20.34
N LEU A 34 17.26 2.17 -20.26
CA LEU A 34 15.91 2.11 -19.73
C LEU A 34 15.01 1.24 -20.63
N GLU A 35 15.10 1.40 -21.95
CA GLU A 35 14.38 0.57 -22.92
C GLU A 35 14.79 -0.91 -22.84
N PHE A 36 16.09 -1.19 -22.69
CA PHE A 36 16.57 -2.54 -22.43
C PHE A 36 15.95 -3.15 -21.16
N LEU A 37 15.94 -2.41 -20.05
CA LEU A 37 15.39 -2.88 -18.79
C LEU A 37 13.87 -3.08 -18.86
N ARG A 38 13.14 -2.19 -19.54
CA ARG A 38 11.69 -2.33 -19.79
C ARG A 38 11.34 -3.61 -20.54
N ASN A 39 12.19 -4.01 -21.49
CA ASN A 39 12.02 -5.24 -22.26
C ASN A 39 12.57 -6.51 -21.56
N SER A 40 13.14 -6.37 -20.38
CA SER A 40 13.67 -7.49 -19.57
C SER A 40 12.69 -7.95 -18.49
N THR A 41 13.10 -8.93 -17.67
CA THR A 41 12.36 -9.34 -16.47
C THR A 41 12.20 -8.21 -15.45
N PHE A 42 13.09 -7.21 -15.46
CA PHE A 42 13.01 -6.02 -14.60
C PHE A 42 11.93 -5.03 -15.04
N GLY A 43 11.39 -5.14 -16.25
CA GLY A 43 10.32 -4.25 -16.74
C GLY A 43 9.07 -4.27 -15.86
N LYS A 44 8.76 -5.41 -15.24
CA LYS A 44 7.67 -5.53 -14.26
C LYS A 44 7.91 -4.72 -12.99
N ILE A 45 9.18 -4.56 -12.59
CA ILE A 45 9.56 -3.75 -11.42
C ILE A 45 9.47 -2.27 -11.76
N LEU A 46 9.92 -1.87 -12.95
CA LEU A 46 9.80 -0.49 -13.44
C LEU A 46 8.33 -0.08 -13.63
N ALA A 47 7.47 -1.00 -14.08
CA ALA A 47 6.04 -0.76 -14.23
C ALA A 47 5.31 -0.52 -12.89
N ILE A 48 5.91 -0.89 -11.75
CA ILE A 48 5.36 -0.58 -10.41
C ILE A 48 5.44 0.92 -10.12
N GLU A 49 6.42 1.66 -10.67
CA GLU A 49 6.44 3.12 -10.54
C GLU A 49 5.33 3.79 -11.35
N GLU A 50 5.10 3.29 -12.57
CA GLU A 50 4.11 3.86 -13.48
C GLU A 50 2.68 3.55 -13.03
N ASN A 51 2.46 2.37 -12.48
CA ASN A 51 1.17 1.94 -11.97
C ASN A 51 1.35 1.11 -10.69
N PRO A 52 1.58 1.77 -9.54
CA PRO A 52 1.79 1.07 -8.28
C PRO A 52 0.53 0.28 -7.93
N PRO A 53 0.55 -1.07 -8.00
CA PRO A 53 -0.67 -1.86 -7.88
C PRO A 53 -1.21 -1.82 -6.45
N PHE A 54 -0.34 -1.56 -5.47
CA PHE A 54 -0.70 -1.43 -4.07
C PHE A 54 0.44 -0.80 -3.27
N SER A 55 0.15 0.22 -2.45
CA SER A 55 1.14 0.79 -1.54
C SER A 55 1.41 -0.19 -0.39
N GLY A 56 2.58 -0.84 -0.37
CA GLY A 56 2.98 -1.73 0.72
C GLY A 56 2.98 -1.02 2.09
N ALA A 57 3.29 0.28 2.10
CA ALA A 57 3.17 1.13 3.28
C ALA A 57 1.71 1.26 3.75
N PHE A 58 0.77 1.43 2.82
CA PHE A 58 -0.66 1.43 3.11
C PHE A 58 -1.14 0.06 3.63
N GLY A 59 -0.70 -1.04 3.02
CA GLY A 59 -0.98 -2.39 3.52
C GLY A 59 -0.51 -2.61 4.96
N LYS A 60 0.77 -2.28 5.24
CA LYS A 60 1.32 -2.32 6.60
C LYS A 60 0.48 -1.49 7.56
N TYR A 61 0.09 -0.28 7.14
CA TYR A 61 -0.73 0.61 7.95
C TYR A 61 -2.08 0.01 8.34
N VAL A 62 -2.80 -0.55 7.37
CA VAL A 62 -4.09 -1.22 7.62
C VAL A 62 -3.92 -2.33 8.65
N VAL A 63 -2.90 -3.18 8.49
CA VAL A 63 -2.64 -4.32 9.40
C VAL A 63 -2.30 -3.87 10.82
N VAL A 64 -1.44 -2.87 11.00
CA VAL A 64 -1.05 -2.40 12.34
C VAL A 64 -2.13 -1.58 13.04
N ARG A 65 -3.20 -1.17 12.35
CA ARG A 65 -4.32 -0.40 12.94
C ARG A 65 -5.65 -1.11 12.90
N LEU A 66 -5.63 -2.43 12.73
CA LEU A 66 -6.82 -3.25 12.84
C LEU A 66 -7.47 -3.12 14.22
N LEU A 67 -8.77 -2.82 14.21
CA LEU A 67 -9.63 -2.75 15.39
C LEU A 67 -10.25 -4.11 15.67
N LYS A 68 -10.29 -4.48 16.95
CA LYS A 68 -11.04 -5.65 17.39
C LYS A 68 -12.53 -5.30 17.47
N VAL A 69 -13.34 -5.91 16.61
CA VAL A 69 -14.80 -5.74 16.59
C VAL A 69 -15.53 -7.08 16.72
N ASN A 70 -16.77 -7.06 17.18
CA ASN A 70 -17.64 -8.24 17.27
C ASN A 70 -18.37 -8.55 15.94
N LYS A 71 -18.15 -7.74 14.90
CA LYS A 71 -18.80 -7.90 13.59
C LYS A 71 -18.04 -8.92 12.76
N LYS A 72 -18.73 -9.99 12.36
CA LYS A 72 -18.16 -11.02 11.48
C LYS A 72 -18.07 -10.48 10.05
N TYR A 73 -17.04 -10.92 9.34
CA TYR A 73 -16.80 -10.60 7.92
C TYR A 73 -16.60 -9.10 7.62
N GLU A 74 -16.17 -8.33 8.62
CA GLU A 74 -15.78 -6.95 8.47
C GLU A 74 -14.36 -6.74 8.96
N VAL A 75 -13.64 -5.90 8.24
CA VAL A 75 -12.33 -5.38 8.60
C VAL A 75 -12.52 -3.92 9.00
N TRP A 76 -12.06 -3.59 10.20
CA TRP A 76 -12.10 -2.25 10.74
C TRP A 76 -10.68 -1.81 11.04
N PHE A 77 -10.31 -0.59 10.63
CA PHE A 77 -9.02 0.01 10.95
C PHE A 77 -9.14 1.52 11.09
N ILE A 78 -8.22 2.14 11.83
CA ILE A 78 -8.15 3.60 11.92
C ILE A 78 -7.42 4.17 10.72
N PHE A 79 -8.05 5.14 10.04
CA PHE A 79 -7.48 5.95 8.97
C PHE A 79 -7.75 7.43 9.30
N PRO A 80 -6.85 8.34 8.95
CA PRO A 80 -6.46 9.52 9.74
C PRO A 80 -7.31 9.86 10.99
N GLY A 81 -7.28 8.99 12.01
CA GLY A 81 -7.98 9.21 13.28
C GLY A 81 -9.46 8.82 13.30
N SER A 82 -10.02 8.41 12.17
CA SER A 82 -11.40 7.94 12.02
C SER A 82 -11.43 6.43 11.76
N PRO A 83 -12.39 5.69 12.35
CA PRO A 83 -12.59 4.29 12.00
C PRO A 83 -13.15 4.16 10.58
N VAL A 84 -12.51 3.31 9.78
CA VAL A 84 -12.95 2.91 8.44
C VAL A 84 -13.37 1.45 8.48
N ARG A 85 -14.50 1.17 7.82
CA ARG A 85 -15.08 -0.18 7.68
C ARG A 85 -14.94 -0.65 6.23
N MET A 86 -14.58 -1.91 6.08
CA MET A 86 -14.65 -2.64 4.81
C MET A 86 -15.20 -4.03 5.07
N SER A 87 -16.24 -4.46 4.34
CA SER A 87 -16.68 -5.86 4.38
C SER A 87 -15.74 -6.75 3.57
N LEU A 88 -15.56 -8.00 3.99
CA LEU A 88 -14.80 -8.99 3.22
C LEU A 88 -15.43 -9.26 1.85
N ARG A 89 -16.74 -9.07 1.71
CA ARG A 89 -17.43 -9.16 0.42
C ARG A 89 -17.06 -8.00 -0.50
N GLU A 90 -17.08 -6.75 -0.02
CA GLU A 90 -16.63 -5.59 -0.79
C GLU A 90 -15.17 -5.75 -1.20
N PHE A 91 -14.32 -6.24 -0.30
CA PHE A 91 -12.93 -6.55 -0.59
C PHE A 91 -12.81 -7.56 -1.75
N ALA A 92 -13.46 -8.72 -1.65
CA ALA A 92 -13.43 -9.75 -2.68
C ALA A 92 -13.96 -9.28 -4.05
N ILE A 93 -14.99 -8.43 -4.06
CA ILE A 93 -15.52 -7.87 -5.32
C ILE A 93 -14.46 -6.99 -6.02
N VAL A 94 -13.66 -6.26 -5.25
CA VAL A 94 -12.64 -5.34 -5.78
C VAL A 94 -11.34 -6.06 -6.13
N THR A 95 -10.95 -7.08 -5.36
CA THR A 95 -9.67 -7.78 -5.55
C THR A 95 -9.74 -9.00 -6.46
N GLY A 96 -10.93 -9.52 -6.73
CA GLY A 96 -11.10 -10.87 -7.32
C GLY A 96 -10.85 -11.97 -6.30
#